data_AF-A0A520GUF1-F1
#
_entry.id   AF-A0A520GUF1-F1
#
_cell.length_a   1.000
_cell.length_b   1.000
_cell.length_c   1.000
_cell.angle_alpha   90.00
_cell.angle_beta   90.00
_cell.angle_gamma   90.00
#
_symmetry.space_group_name_H-M   'P 1'
#
loop_
_entity.id
_entity.type
_entity.pdbx_description
1 polymer ?
#
loop_
_entity_poly.entity_id
_entity_poly.type
_entity_poly.pdbx_seq_one_letter_code
_entity_poly.pdbx_strand_id
1 'polypeptide(L)'
;MTHFDCALATLQNVAPEDPRTCLLAPRAGARGSVGQQTPGGATGPLIAETGLERASLFARQPGADQTKVLADFDASVEALIASSAAGGIVPPAMETYLDLLADRDAAAPISAVEERFFRAIQAVGEPAIARQVAQLQRIVTADGPLGAKVRDRAELERQVVRIRYQLATATPEEARALEQERSAAEVQLASVNATLAADQRYRAVDDRPATIAEVQSALQPGEAYLKVTRLRSRTYGIVIDRERAYVYALAATVPEVDGIAAKVRTSIRNDSGSLPFFDVPAAFTLFKLIAGPAEPALLKADAIVVDPSGPLENLPAGVLVTDLASV
;
A
#
# COMPACT_ATOMS: atom_id res chain seq x y z
N MET A 1 -42.57 -17.40 6.51
CA MET A 1 -42.28 -15.96 6.72
C MET A 1 -41.36 -15.70 7.92
N THR A 2 -41.20 -16.62 8.86
CA THR A 2 -40.42 -16.45 10.10
C THR A 2 -38.89 -16.51 9.97
N HIS A 3 -38.35 -17.15 8.93
CA HIS A 3 -36.89 -17.21 8.71
C HIS A 3 -36.29 -15.90 8.15
N PHE A 4 -37.11 -15.05 7.53
CA PHE A 4 -36.66 -13.76 7.02
C PHE A 4 -36.42 -12.75 8.14
N ASP A 5 -37.21 -12.82 9.22
CA ASP A 5 -37.05 -11.96 10.39
C ASP A 5 -35.74 -12.20 11.16
N CYS A 6 -35.26 -13.44 11.25
CA CYS A 6 -33.95 -13.75 11.86
C CYS A 6 -32.78 -13.12 11.06
N ALA A 7 -32.86 -13.14 9.72
CA ALA A 7 -31.83 -12.56 8.86
C ALA A 7 -31.84 -11.03 8.94
N LEU A 8 -33.03 -10.42 8.97
CA LEU A 8 -33.18 -8.98 9.12
C LEU A 8 -32.68 -8.49 10.49
N ALA A 9 -33.01 -9.21 11.57
CA ALA A 9 -32.57 -8.91 12.93
C ALA A 9 -31.04 -9.01 13.09
N THR A 10 -30.40 -9.97 12.42
CA THR A 10 -28.93 -10.11 12.41
C THR A 10 -28.25 -8.97 11.65
N LEU A 11 -28.84 -8.52 10.53
CA LEU A 11 -28.34 -7.36 9.77
C LEU A 11 -28.53 -6.04 10.53
N GLN A 12 -29.57 -5.94 11.36
CA GLN A 12 -29.89 -4.75 12.15
C GLN A 12 -29.29 -4.78 13.56
N ASN A 13 -28.61 -5.88 13.93
CA ASN A 13 -28.03 -6.10 15.26
C ASN A 13 -29.03 -5.97 16.43
N VAL A 14 -30.26 -6.48 16.22
CA VAL A 14 -31.33 -6.53 17.21
C VAL A 14 -31.65 -8.01 17.52
N ALA A 15 -32.02 -8.32 18.77
CA ALA A 15 -32.39 -9.69 19.13
C ALA A 15 -33.74 -10.08 18.50
N PRO A 16 -33.87 -11.26 17.86
CA PRO A 16 -35.14 -11.71 17.29
C PRO A 16 -36.17 -12.05 18.39
N GLU A 17 -37.46 -11.84 18.10
CA GLU A 17 -38.56 -12.03 19.07
C GLU A 17 -38.72 -13.49 19.56
N ASP A 18 -38.39 -14.49 18.73
CA ASP A 18 -38.33 -15.90 19.15
C ASP A 18 -37.06 -16.63 18.65
N PRO A 19 -36.03 -16.78 19.52
CA PRO A 19 -34.75 -17.38 19.15
C PRO A 19 -34.82 -18.89 18.84
N ARG A 20 -35.94 -19.58 19.14
CA ARG A 20 -36.10 -21.02 18.87
C ARG A 20 -36.40 -21.34 17.41
N THR A 21 -36.76 -20.33 16.62
CA THR A 21 -37.05 -20.48 15.19
C THR A 21 -35.83 -20.17 14.29
N CYS A 22 -34.74 -19.68 14.87
CA CYS A 22 -33.50 -19.41 14.14
C CYS A 22 -32.59 -20.65 14.16
N LEU A 23 -32.34 -21.23 12.98
CA LEU A 23 -31.45 -22.41 12.78
C LEU A 23 -29.98 -22.17 13.19
N LEU A 24 -29.61 -20.92 13.48
CA LEU A 24 -28.28 -20.49 13.92
C LEU A 24 -28.39 -19.67 15.22
N ALA A 25 -29.00 -20.22 16.27
CA ALA A 25 -28.88 -19.61 17.60
C ALA A 25 -27.50 -19.93 18.21
N PRO A 26 -26.71 -18.93 18.65
CA PRO A 26 -25.46 -19.18 19.36
C PRO A 26 -25.75 -19.86 20.69
N ARG A 27 -25.05 -20.97 20.97
CA ARG A 27 -25.14 -21.69 22.25
C ARG A 27 -24.75 -20.75 23.39
N ALA A 28 -25.74 -20.33 24.16
CA ALA A 28 -25.54 -19.61 25.41
C ALA A 28 -24.86 -20.52 26.45
N GLY A 29 -23.59 -20.28 26.76
CA GLY A 29 -22.89 -21.10 27.74
C GLY A 29 -21.39 -20.88 27.89
N ALA A 30 -20.93 -19.63 27.97
CA ALA A 30 -19.67 -19.28 28.64
C ALA A 30 -19.61 -17.76 28.87
N ARG A 31 -20.26 -17.27 29.93
CA ARG A 31 -19.97 -15.92 30.46
C ARG A 31 -18.65 -16.00 31.21
N GLY A 32 -17.57 -15.58 30.56
CA GLY A 32 -16.32 -15.17 31.20
C GLY A 32 -16.07 -13.72 30.82
N SER A 33 -15.97 -12.85 31.83
CA SER A 33 -15.49 -11.46 31.82
C SER A 33 -15.22 -10.79 30.46
N VAL A 34 -15.99 -9.74 30.17
CA VAL A 34 -15.65 -8.70 29.19
C VAL A 34 -14.36 -8.00 29.65
N GLY A 35 -13.22 -8.55 29.25
CA GLY A 35 -11.96 -7.84 29.15
C GLY A 35 -11.71 -7.58 27.66
N GLN A 36 -11.22 -6.37 27.35
CA GLN A 36 -10.75 -5.97 26.03
C GLN A 36 -10.01 -7.12 25.32
N GLN A 37 -10.67 -7.75 24.35
CA GLN A 37 -9.98 -8.55 23.35
C GLN A 37 -9.80 -7.65 22.13
N THR A 38 -8.63 -7.02 22.12
CA THR A 38 -7.94 -6.58 20.92
C THR A 38 -8.06 -7.69 19.87
N PRO A 39 -8.47 -7.41 18.62
CA PRO A 39 -8.42 -8.41 17.56
C PRO A 39 -6.95 -8.63 17.19
N GLY A 40 -6.26 -9.48 17.94
CA GLY A 40 -4.97 -10.04 17.60
C GLY A 40 -5.13 -11.54 17.39
N GLY A 41 -4.87 -12.03 16.18
CA GLY A 41 -4.77 -13.48 15.95
C GLY A 41 -5.02 -13.97 14.53
N ALA A 42 -5.46 -13.11 13.60
CA ALA A 42 -5.56 -13.49 12.21
C ALA A 42 -4.94 -12.38 11.35
N THR A 43 -3.61 -12.38 11.29
CA THR A 43 -2.80 -11.50 10.46
C THR A 43 -2.60 -12.18 9.11
N GLY A 44 -3.56 -11.97 8.21
CA GLY A 44 -3.48 -12.47 6.83
C GLY A 44 -3.85 -11.36 5.84
N PRO A 45 -3.26 -11.34 4.62
CA PRO A 45 -3.58 -10.34 3.60
C PRO A 45 -5.09 -10.19 3.35
N LEU A 46 -5.83 -11.31 3.30
CA LEU A 46 -7.28 -11.32 3.11
C LEU A 46 -8.07 -10.55 4.18
N ILE A 47 -7.59 -10.49 5.42
CA ILE A 47 -8.26 -9.76 6.50
C ILE A 47 -8.01 -8.26 6.37
N ALA A 48 -6.80 -7.88 5.98
CA ALA A 48 -6.48 -6.50 5.64
C ALA A 48 -7.33 -6.03 4.45
N GLU A 49 -7.40 -6.83 3.39
CA GLU A 49 -8.20 -6.55 2.19
C GLU A 49 -9.70 -6.44 2.51
N THR A 50 -10.27 -7.42 3.24
CA THR A 50 -11.68 -7.39 3.66
C THR A 50 -11.97 -6.18 4.55
N GLY A 51 -11.02 -5.80 5.41
CA GLY A 51 -11.12 -4.61 6.25
C GLY A 51 -11.17 -3.32 5.45
N LEU A 52 -10.29 -3.16 4.45
CA LEU A 52 -10.30 -2.03 3.52
C LEU A 52 -11.64 -1.94 2.77
N GLU A 53 -12.12 -3.06 2.22
CA GLU A 53 -13.41 -3.10 1.51
C GLU A 53 -14.56 -2.68 2.42
N ARG A 54 -14.62 -3.22 3.64
CA ARG A 54 -15.65 -2.86 4.61
C ARG A 54 -15.60 -1.37 4.96
N ALA A 55 -14.42 -0.82 5.23
CA ALA A 55 -14.25 0.60 5.51
C ALA A 55 -14.71 1.47 4.33
N SER A 56 -14.40 1.05 3.10
CA SER A 56 -14.85 1.74 1.88
C SER A 56 -16.37 1.75 1.71
N LEU A 57 -17.06 0.67 2.11
CA LEU A 57 -18.52 0.61 2.09
C LEU A 57 -19.13 1.55 3.13
N PHE A 58 -18.57 1.61 4.34
CA PHE A 58 -19.01 2.56 5.37
C PHE A 58 -18.75 4.01 4.98
N ALA A 59 -17.62 4.32 4.34
CA ALA A 59 -17.29 5.66 3.88
C ALA A 59 -18.33 6.24 2.90
N ARG A 60 -19.02 5.38 2.14
CA ARG A 60 -20.05 5.77 1.16
C ARG A 60 -21.43 6.01 1.79
N GLN A 61 -21.63 5.66 3.06
CA GLN A 61 -22.93 5.82 3.72
C GLN A 61 -23.16 7.29 4.11
N PRO A 62 -24.35 7.86 3.85
CA PRO A 62 -24.71 9.19 4.33
C PRO A 62 -24.65 9.25 5.86
N GLY A 63 -23.97 10.27 6.41
CA GLY A 63 -23.86 10.47 7.85
C GLY A 63 -22.91 9.50 8.57
N ALA A 64 -22.07 8.78 7.84
CA ALA A 64 -21.06 7.91 8.44
C ALA A 64 -20.14 8.68 9.40
N ASP A 65 -19.82 8.07 10.54
CA ASP A 65 -18.81 8.59 11.47
C ASP A 65 -17.43 8.51 10.80
N GLN A 66 -16.98 9.67 10.34
CA GLN A 66 -15.74 9.84 9.62
C GLN A 66 -14.50 9.46 10.44
N THR A 67 -14.55 9.63 11.77
CA THR A 67 -13.44 9.25 12.66
C THR A 67 -13.30 7.74 12.70
N LYS A 68 -14.43 7.04 12.80
CA LYS A 68 -14.47 5.58 12.79
C LYS A 68 -14.05 5.01 11.43
N VAL A 69 -14.52 5.60 10.33
CA VAL A 69 -14.13 5.20 8.97
C VAL A 69 -12.61 5.30 8.78
N LEU A 70 -12.00 6.40 9.23
CA LEU A 70 -10.54 6.56 9.20
C LEU A 70 -9.82 5.50 10.05
N ALA A 71 -10.28 5.25 11.26
CA ALA A 71 -9.68 4.26 12.15
C ALA A 71 -9.75 2.84 11.57
N ASP A 72 -10.86 2.48 10.91
CA ASP A 72 -11.01 1.19 10.24
C ASP A 72 -10.04 1.07 9.05
N PHE A 73 -9.89 2.11 8.24
CA PHE A 73 -8.87 2.14 7.18
C PHE A 73 -7.45 2.03 7.73
N ASP A 74 -7.12 2.81 8.77
CA ASP A 74 -5.80 2.79 9.42
C ASP A 74 -5.46 1.38 9.91
N ALA A 75 -6.38 0.71 10.60
CA ALA A 75 -6.19 -0.66 11.07
C ALA A 75 -5.96 -1.66 9.93
N SER A 76 -6.63 -1.48 8.79
CA SER A 76 -6.44 -2.34 7.62
C SER A 76 -5.13 -2.06 6.89
N VAL A 77 -4.69 -0.80 6.81
CA VAL A 77 -3.37 -0.43 6.28
C VAL A 77 -2.26 -1.00 7.16
N GLU A 78 -2.38 -0.92 8.48
CA GLU A 78 -1.48 -1.58 9.44
C GLU A 78 -1.39 -3.09 9.20
N ALA A 79 -2.53 -3.76 9.06
CA ALA A 79 -2.56 -5.18 8.77
C ALA A 79 -1.94 -5.51 7.40
N LEU A 80 -2.09 -4.61 6.41
CA LEU A 80 -1.46 -4.76 5.10
C LEU A 80 0.05 -4.63 5.20
N ILE A 81 0.59 -3.62 5.89
CA ILE A 81 2.04 -3.45 6.11
C ILE A 81 2.62 -4.63 6.91
N ALA A 82 1.90 -5.10 7.93
CA ALA A 82 2.34 -6.25 8.70
C ALA A 82 2.33 -7.56 7.88
N SER A 83 1.59 -7.60 6.76
CA SER A 83 1.48 -8.75 5.88
C SER A 83 2.19 -8.59 4.53
N SER A 84 2.72 -7.40 4.20
CA SER A 84 3.27 -7.01 2.90
C SER A 84 4.62 -7.63 2.55
N ALA A 85 5.11 -8.60 3.33
CA ALA A 85 6.18 -9.51 2.93
C ALA A 85 5.81 -10.33 1.67
N ALA A 86 4.51 -10.45 1.34
CA ALA A 86 4.01 -11.15 0.16
C ALA A 86 3.18 -10.20 -0.70
N GLY A 87 3.76 -9.71 -1.81
CA GLY A 87 3.17 -8.75 -2.76
C GLY A 87 1.72 -9.06 -3.19
N GLY A 88 0.77 -8.56 -2.41
CA GLY A 88 -0.66 -8.72 -2.61
C GLY A 88 -1.20 -7.77 -3.68
N ILE A 89 -2.36 -8.12 -4.24
CA ILE A 89 -3.11 -7.23 -5.13
C ILE A 89 -3.64 -6.07 -4.30
N VAL A 90 -3.34 -4.85 -4.71
CA VAL A 90 -3.84 -3.63 -4.07
C VAL A 90 -5.35 -3.56 -4.23
N PRO A 91 -6.14 -3.58 -3.14
CA PRO A 91 -7.60 -3.53 -3.26
C PRO A 91 -8.07 -2.17 -3.79
N PRO A 92 -9.14 -2.10 -4.62
CA PRO A 92 -9.75 -0.84 -5.04
C PRO A 92 -10.17 0.06 -3.87
N ALA A 93 -10.46 -0.54 -2.71
CA ALA A 93 -10.76 0.17 -1.49
C ALA A 93 -9.61 1.07 -0.98
N MET A 94 -8.36 0.76 -1.35
CA MET A 94 -7.21 1.61 -1.04
C MET A 94 -7.26 2.94 -1.80
N GLU A 95 -7.67 2.93 -3.07
CA GLU A 95 -7.85 4.16 -3.85
C GLU A 95 -8.94 5.04 -3.23
N THR A 96 -10.02 4.42 -2.71
CA THR A 96 -11.05 5.15 -1.96
C THR A 96 -10.48 5.82 -0.70
N TYR A 97 -9.56 5.15 -0.01
CA TYR A 97 -8.92 5.71 1.18
C TYR A 97 -8.00 6.89 0.83
N LEU A 98 -7.15 6.72 -0.19
CA LEU A 98 -6.24 7.76 -0.64
C LEU A 98 -6.98 8.98 -1.18
N ASP A 99 -8.07 8.79 -1.93
CA ASP A 99 -8.94 9.90 -2.38
C ASP A 99 -9.54 10.65 -1.18
N LEU A 100 -10.07 9.93 -0.19
CA LEU A 100 -10.61 10.54 1.04
C LEU A 100 -9.57 11.37 1.80
N LEU A 101 -8.33 10.89 1.87
CA LEU A 101 -7.23 11.61 2.53
C LEU A 101 -6.79 12.83 1.71
N ALA A 102 -6.66 12.69 0.39
CA ALA A 102 -6.29 13.79 -0.50
C ALA A 102 -7.34 14.91 -0.48
N ASP A 103 -8.63 14.57 -0.55
CA ASP A 103 -9.72 15.55 -0.49
C ASP A 103 -9.77 16.29 0.85
N ARG A 104 -9.44 15.59 1.95
CA ARG A 104 -9.34 16.20 3.28
C ARG A 104 -8.17 17.15 3.39
N ASP A 105 -6.99 16.74 2.93
CA ASP A 105 -5.81 17.59 2.96
C ASP A 105 -6.00 18.84 2.08
N ALA A 106 -6.63 18.68 0.91
CA ALA A 106 -7.00 19.80 0.04
C ALA A 106 -7.98 20.78 0.71
N ALA A 107 -8.92 20.29 1.53
CA ALA A 107 -9.86 21.14 2.26
C ALA A 107 -9.20 21.85 3.46
N ALA A 108 -8.33 21.15 4.18
CA ALA A 108 -7.55 21.69 5.29
C ALA A 108 -6.28 20.84 5.50
N PRO A 109 -5.09 21.37 5.16
CA PRO A 109 -3.85 20.63 5.34
C PRO A 109 -3.61 20.28 6.80
N ILE A 110 -3.43 19.00 7.08
CA ILE A 110 -3.28 18.47 8.45
C ILE A 110 -2.19 17.40 8.42
N SER A 111 -1.11 17.56 9.19
CA SER A 111 0.02 16.61 9.18
C SER A 111 -0.37 15.17 9.52
N ALA A 112 -1.42 14.98 10.34
CA ALA A 112 -1.95 13.65 10.63
C ALA A 112 -2.69 12.99 9.45
N VAL A 113 -3.17 13.76 8.46
CA VAL A 113 -3.75 13.26 7.20
C VAL A 113 -2.62 12.94 6.22
N GLU A 114 -1.64 13.82 6.10
CA GLU A 114 -0.43 13.62 5.29
C GLU A 114 0.30 12.33 5.69
N GLU A 115 0.51 12.12 7.00
CA GLU A 115 1.17 10.93 7.54
C GLU A 115 0.40 9.64 7.21
N ARG A 116 -0.94 9.65 7.36
CA ARG A 116 -1.80 8.51 6.97
C ARG A 116 -1.67 8.19 5.49
N PHE A 117 -1.65 9.22 4.65
CA PHE A 117 -1.53 9.06 3.21
C PHE A 117 -0.18 8.49 2.83
N PHE A 118 0.91 9.04 3.37
CA PHE A 118 2.25 8.53 3.13
C PHE A 118 2.39 7.08 3.56
N ARG A 119 1.80 6.73 4.71
CA ARG A 119 1.76 5.37 5.23
C ARG A 119 0.97 4.42 4.32
N ALA A 120 -0.20 4.84 3.84
CA ALA A 120 -1.01 4.06 2.90
C ALA A 120 -0.28 3.83 1.57
N ILE A 121 0.41 4.83 1.03
CA ILE A 121 1.24 4.67 -0.18
C ILE A 121 2.37 3.65 0.02
N GLN A 122 3.02 3.65 1.18
CA GLN A 122 4.08 2.68 1.51
C GLN A 122 3.55 1.25 1.70
N ALA A 123 2.27 1.09 2.03
CA ALA A 123 1.62 -0.23 2.09
C ALA A 123 1.37 -0.83 0.69
N VAL A 124 1.42 -0.01 -0.36
CA VAL A 124 0.95 -0.32 -1.70
C VAL A 124 2.09 -0.39 -2.72
N GLY A 125 3.05 0.51 -2.59
CA GLY A 125 4.24 0.52 -3.43
C GLY A 125 5.24 -0.55 -2.98
N GLU A 126 6.06 -1.02 -3.92
CA GLU A 126 7.29 -1.70 -3.53
C GLU A 126 8.22 -0.65 -2.89
N PRO A 127 8.79 -0.89 -1.70
CA PRO A 127 9.81 0.00 -1.16
C PRO A 127 11.03 -0.02 -2.10
N ALA A 128 11.13 0.98 -2.99
CA ALA A 128 12.07 1.00 -4.10
C ALA A 128 13.54 1.04 -3.62
N ILE A 129 13.79 1.69 -2.49
CA ILE A 129 15.10 1.72 -1.83
C ILE A 129 15.40 0.36 -1.18
N ALA A 130 14.41 -0.30 -0.58
CA ALA A 130 14.62 -1.60 0.06
C ALA A 130 14.91 -2.71 -0.96
N ARG A 131 14.36 -2.68 -2.18
CA ARG A 131 14.68 -3.70 -3.20
C ARG A 131 16.11 -3.58 -3.71
N GLN A 132 16.62 -2.37 -3.95
CA GLN A 132 18.00 -2.17 -4.39
C GLN A 132 19.00 -2.43 -3.25
N VAL A 133 18.70 -2.00 -2.02
CA VAL A 133 19.52 -2.29 -0.84
C VAL A 133 19.47 -3.77 -0.46
N ALA A 134 18.32 -4.44 -0.50
CA ALA A 134 18.19 -5.88 -0.24
C ALA A 134 18.74 -6.75 -1.39
N GLN A 135 18.82 -6.24 -2.62
CA GLN A 135 19.49 -6.92 -3.74
C GLN A 135 21.01 -6.74 -3.68
N LEU A 136 21.49 -5.54 -3.34
CA LEU A 136 22.91 -5.30 -3.04
C LEU A 136 23.36 -6.04 -1.78
N GLN A 137 22.54 -6.11 -0.74
CA GLN A 137 22.81 -6.91 0.46
C GLN A 137 22.66 -8.41 0.20
N ARG A 138 21.80 -8.87 -0.72
CA ARG A 138 21.82 -10.28 -1.19
C ARG A 138 23.14 -10.65 -1.87
N ILE A 139 23.77 -9.70 -2.56
CA ILE A 139 25.08 -9.88 -3.20
C ILE A 139 26.21 -9.80 -2.15
N VAL A 140 26.07 -8.93 -1.13
CA VAL A 140 27.07 -8.72 -0.07
C VAL A 140 26.98 -9.72 1.10
N THR A 141 25.81 -10.35 1.31
CA THR A 141 25.56 -11.37 2.36
C THR A 141 25.46 -12.79 1.80
N ALA A 142 25.87 -12.99 0.53
CA ALA A 142 25.78 -14.25 -0.18
C ALA A 142 26.45 -15.44 0.57
N ASP A 143 27.43 -15.16 1.44
CA ASP A 143 28.10 -16.16 2.26
C ASP A 143 27.73 -16.03 3.75
N GLY A 144 26.70 -16.76 4.18
CA GLY A 144 26.44 -16.97 5.60
C GLY A 144 25.05 -17.56 5.97
N PRO A 145 24.87 -17.99 7.24
CA PRO A 145 23.64 -18.60 7.74
C PRO A 145 22.38 -17.72 7.60
N LEU A 146 22.55 -16.39 7.60
CA LEU A 146 21.43 -15.44 7.45
C LEU A 146 20.85 -15.45 6.03
N GLY A 147 21.72 -15.52 5.00
CA GLY A 147 21.29 -15.64 3.60
C GLY A 147 20.57 -16.95 3.30
N ALA A 148 20.93 -18.03 4.01
CA ALA A 148 20.17 -19.28 3.96
C ALA A 148 18.74 -19.10 4.51
N LYS A 149 18.58 -18.46 5.68
CA LYS A 149 17.25 -18.21 6.27
C LYS A 149 16.35 -17.33 5.42
N VAL A 150 16.90 -16.33 4.72
CA VAL A 150 16.12 -15.49 3.79
C VAL A 150 15.65 -16.31 2.57
N ARG A 151 16.47 -17.24 2.07
CA ARG A 151 16.06 -18.17 1.01
C ARG A 151 14.99 -19.15 1.51
N ASP A 152 15.13 -19.65 2.73
CA ASP A 152 14.15 -20.54 3.37
C ASP A 152 12.80 -19.83 3.51
N ARG A 153 12.80 -18.56 3.95
CA ARG A 153 11.60 -17.72 3.99
C ARG A 153 10.89 -17.64 2.63
N ALA A 154 11.65 -17.30 1.58
CA ALA A 154 11.10 -17.16 0.23
C ALA A 154 10.60 -18.49 -0.38
N GLU A 155 11.18 -19.63 0.00
CA GLU A 155 10.67 -20.95 -0.39
C GLU A 155 9.37 -21.29 0.35
N LEU A 156 9.32 -21.05 1.67
CA LEU A 156 8.11 -21.27 2.48
C LEU A 156 6.94 -20.39 2.02
N GLU A 157 7.19 -19.12 1.67
CA GLU A 157 6.16 -18.23 1.11
C GLU A 157 5.63 -18.76 -0.23
N ARG A 158 6.51 -19.18 -1.14
CA ARG A 158 6.11 -19.81 -2.41
C ARG A 158 5.35 -21.11 -2.18
N GLN A 159 5.72 -21.90 -1.18
CA GLN A 159 5.02 -23.13 -0.82
C GLN A 159 3.60 -22.83 -0.30
N VAL A 160 3.44 -21.89 0.63
CA VAL A 160 2.12 -21.50 1.15
C VAL A 160 1.20 -20.99 0.04
N VAL A 161 1.71 -20.15 -0.87
CA VAL A 161 0.94 -19.66 -2.03
C VAL A 161 0.52 -20.82 -2.94
N ARG A 162 1.45 -21.73 -3.27
CA ARG A 162 1.14 -22.92 -4.08
C ARG A 162 0.05 -23.78 -3.45
N ILE A 163 0.13 -24.04 -2.15
CA ILE A 163 -0.86 -24.85 -1.41
C ILE A 163 -2.23 -24.14 -1.41
N ARG A 164 -2.29 -22.82 -1.27
CA ARG A 164 -3.55 -22.05 -1.37
C ARG A 164 -4.24 -22.24 -2.73
N TYR A 165 -3.47 -22.23 -3.83
CA TYR A 165 -4.02 -22.52 -5.15
C TYR A 165 -4.49 -23.97 -5.29
N GLN A 166 -3.77 -24.92 -4.71
CA GLN A 166 -4.18 -26.33 -4.71
C GLN A 166 -5.47 -26.56 -3.89
N LEU A 167 -5.60 -25.89 -2.73
CA LEU A 167 -6.79 -25.92 -1.89
C LEU A 167 -8.05 -25.41 -2.61
N ALA A 168 -7.90 -24.44 -3.52
CA ALA A 168 -9.03 -23.89 -4.28
C ALA A 168 -9.67 -24.90 -5.24
N THR A 169 -8.96 -25.96 -5.61
CA THR A 169 -9.43 -27.02 -6.53
C THR A 169 -9.49 -28.41 -5.88
N ALA A 170 -9.18 -28.51 -4.58
CA ALA A 170 -9.04 -29.79 -3.88
C ALA A 170 -10.37 -30.41 -3.48
N THR A 171 -10.42 -31.75 -3.45
CA THR A 171 -11.52 -32.49 -2.82
C THR A 171 -11.48 -32.36 -1.29
N PRO A 172 -12.58 -32.64 -0.55
CA PRO A 172 -12.62 -32.50 0.90
C PRO A 172 -11.58 -33.33 1.68
N GLU A 173 -11.14 -34.48 1.13
CA GLU A 173 -10.07 -35.30 1.73
C GLU A 173 -8.68 -34.72 1.47
N GLU A 174 -8.40 -34.30 0.23
CA GLU A 174 -7.15 -33.63 -0.14
C GLU A 174 -6.99 -32.29 0.58
N ALA A 175 -8.08 -31.55 0.75
CA ALA A 175 -8.08 -30.26 1.43
C ALA A 175 -7.61 -30.37 2.88
N ARG A 176 -7.95 -31.46 3.59
CA ARG A 176 -7.48 -31.68 4.97
C ARG A 176 -5.97 -31.89 5.04
N ALA A 177 -5.39 -32.63 4.10
CA ALA A 177 -3.95 -32.86 4.04
C ALA A 177 -3.20 -31.57 3.64
N LEU A 178 -3.69 -30.86 2.64
CA LEU A 178 -3.13 -29.58 2.19
C LEU A 178 -3.21 -28.50 3.28
N GLU A 179 -4.29 -28.47 4.07
CA GLU A 179 -4.43 -27.52 5.18
C GLU A 179 -3.42 -27.81 6.31
N GLN A 180 -3.15 -29.08 6.59
CA GLN A 180 -2.09 -29.48 7.54
C GLN A 180 -0.71 -29.08 7.04
N GLU A 181 -0.43 -29.27 5.75
CA GLU A 181 0.83 -28.86 5.13
C GLU A 181 1.00 -27.33 5.12
N ARG A 182 -0.08 -26.59 4.81
CA ARG A 182 -0.10 -25.11 4.87
C ARG A 182 0.21 -24.63 6.29
N SER A 183 -0.48 -25.18 7.28
CA SER A 183 -0.30 -24.81 8.69
C SER A 183 1.13 -25.09 9.17
N ALA A 184 1.72 -26.23 8.79
CA ALA A 184 3.11 -26.54 9.10
C ALA A 184 4.09 -25.55 8.45
N ALA A 185 3.88 -25.20 7.18
CA ALA A 185 4.68 -24.20 6.48
C ALA A 185 4.52 -22.79 7.10
N GLU A 186 3.31 -22.41 7.52
CA GLU A 186 3.03 -21.14 8.21
C GLU A 186 3.72 -21.06 9.58
N VAL A 187 3.75 -22.16 10.35
CA VAL A 187 4.49 -22.24 11.63
C VAL A 187 5.99 -22.11 11.41
N GLN A 188 6.54 -22.77 10.39
CA GLN A 188 7.96 -22.65 10.04
C GLN A 188 8.31 -21.23 9.58
N LEU A 189 7.45 -20.63 8.75
CA LEU A 189 7.61 -19.26 8.29
C LEU A 189 7.63 -18.28 9.46
N ALA A 190 6.73 -18.44 10.43
CA ALA A 190 6.71 -17.64 11.65
C ALA A 190 8.01 -17.77 12.47
N SER A 191 8.57 -18.98 12.57
CA SER A 191 9.84 -19.23 13.26
C SER A 191 11.04 -18.58 12.55
N VAL A 192 11.09 -18.68 11.22
CA VAL A 192 12.12 -18.05 10.39
C VAL A 192 12.03 -16.52 10.53
N ASN A 193 10.82 -15.96 10.45
CA ASN A 193 10.58 -14.52 10.62
C ASN A 193 10.99 -14.03 12.02
N ALA A 194 10.65 -14.77 13.08
CA ALA A 194 11.08 -14.43 14.43
C ALA A 194 12.60 -14.43 14.59
N THR A 195 13.30 -15.36 13.92
CA THR A 195 14.76 -15.38 13.93
C THR A 195 15.36 -14.20 13.15
N LEU A 196 14.81 -13.89 11.98
CA LEU A 196 15.28 -12.76 11.16
C LEU A 196 15.06 -11.43 11.90
N ALA A 197 13.91 -11.25 12.54
CA ALA A 197 13.59 -10.06 13.33
C ALA A 197 14.49 -9.88 14.57
N ALA A 198 15.03 -10.97 15.13
CA ALA A 198 15.97 -10.89 16.24
C ALA A 198 17.37 -10.37 15.81
N ASP A 199 17.74 -10.52 14.53
CA ASP A 199 19.05 -10.12 14.01
C ASP A 199 19.12 -8.59 13.79
N GLN A 200 20.12 -7.95 14.40
CA GLN A 200 20.32 -6.50 14.34
C GLN A 200 20.68 -5.99 12.94
N ARG A 201 21.34 -6.82 12.12
CA ARG A 201 21.72 -6.47 10.74
C ARG A 201 20.53 -6.59 9.79
N TYR A 202 19.60 -7.50 10.07
CA TYR A 202 18.33 -7.60 9.36
C TYR A 202 17.39 -6.43 9.73
N ARG A 203 17.31 -6.06 11.01
CA ARG A 203 16.56 -4.87 11.48
C ARG A 203 17.08 -3.54 10.97
N ALA A 204 18.38 -3.42 10.66
CA ALA A 204 18.92 -2.23 10.00
C ALA A 204 18.46 -2.08 8.53
N VAL A 205 17.78 -3.10 8.02
CA VAL A 205 17.21 -3.23 6.67
C VAL A 205 15.68 -3.42 6.76
N ASP A 206 15.09 -3.27 7.95
CA ASP A 206 13.67 -3.56 8.16
C ASP A 206 12.80 -2.69 7.25
N ASP A 207 11.92 -3.35 6.51
CA ASP A 207 10.87 -2.81 5.63
C ASP A 207 9.76 -2.05 6.40
N ARG A 208 10.08 -1.43 7.55
CA ARG A 208 9.11 -0.59 8.23
C ARG A 208 8.87 0.68 7.41
N PRO A 209 7.61 1.09 7.20
CA PRO A 209 7.33 2.38 6.57
C PRO A 209 8.04 3.51 7.30
N ALA A 210 8.64 4.41 6.54
CA ALA A 210 9.20 5.66 7.04
C ALA A 210 8.07 6.61 7.42
N THR A 211 8.33 7.45 8.42
CA THR A 211 7.46 8.59 8.76
C THR A 211 7.83 9.83 7.94
N ILE A 212 6.93 10.80 7.81
CA ILE A 212 7.25 12.07 7.15
C ILE A 212 8.42 12.76 7.86
N ALA A 213 8.42 12.76 9.20
CA ALA A 213 9.47 13.36 10.01
C ALA A 213 10.86 12.72 9.75
N GLU A 214 10.92 11.39 9.56
CA GLU A 214 12.15 10.71 9.18
C GLU A 214 12.64 11.16 7.79
N VAL A 215 11.74 11.28 6.81
CA VAL A 215 12.08 11.81 5.47
C VAL A 215 12.60 13.25 5.58
N GLN A 216 11.89 14.12 6.29
CA GLN A 216 12.29 15.52 6.50
C GLN A 216 13.65 15.66 7.18
N SER A 217 13.95 14.78 8.14
CA SER A 217 15.23 14.77 8.85
C SER A 217 16.40 14.33 7.94
N ALA A 218 16.12 13.50 6.94
CA ALA A 218 17.11 13.00 6.00
C ALA A 218 17.43 13.99 4.85
N LEU A 219 16.48 14.88 4.52
CA LEU A 219 16.66 15.88 3.47
C LEU A 219 17.71 16.94 3.85
N GLN A 220 18.61 17.23 2.92
CA GLN A 220 19.50 18.38 3.02
C GLN A 220 18.71 19.69 2.86
N PRO A 221 19.26 20.84 3.32
CA PRO A 221 18.65 22.14 3.03
C PRO A 221 18.46 22.34 1.53
N GLY A 222 17.26 22.75 1.11
CA GLY A 222 16.93 22.95 -0.30
C GLY A 222 16.49 21.68 -1.04
N GLU A 223 16.51 20.50 -0.41
CA GLU A 223 16.01 19.28 -1.03
C GLU A 223 14.51 19.07 -0.83
N ALA A 224 13.88 18.44 -1.83
CA ALA A 224 12.52 17.92 -1.75
C ALA A 224 12.49 16.43 -2.15
N TYR A 225 11.66 15.65 -1.49
CA TYR A 225 11.34 14.28 -1.87
C TYR A 225 10.07 14.28 -2.72
N LEU A 226 10.10 13.57 -3.86
CA LEU A 226 8.95 13.36 -4.73
C LEU A 226 8.72 11.88 -4.93
N LYS A 227 7.49 11.42 -4.66
CA LYS A 227 7.02 10.10 -5.04
C LYS A 227 5.71 10.21 -5.79
N VAL A 228 5.66 9.52 -6.92
CA VAL A 228 4.43 9.32 -7.70
C VAL A 228 4.09 7.85 -7.61
N THR A 229 2.84 7.50 -7.30
CA THR A 229 2.38 6.12 -7.17
C THR A 229 1.16 5.87 -8.06
N ARG A 230 1.33 5.01 -9.06
CA ARG A 230 0.27 4.56 -9.96
C ARG A 230 -0.43 3.35 -9.35
N LEU A 231 -1.72 3.49 -9.08
CA LEU A 231 -2.61 2.37 -8.74
C LEU A 231 -3.41 1.94 -9.97
N ARG A 232 -4.47 1.16 -9.78
CA ARG A 232 -5.24 0.56 -10.87
C ARG A 232 -5.99 1.62 -11.68
N SER A 233 -6.67 2.54 -11.01
CA SER A 233 -7.53 3.54 -11.66
C SER A 233 -7.02 4.97 -11.49
N ARG A 234 -6.12 5.20 -10.53
CA ARG A 234 -5.69 6.53 -10.13
C ARG A 234 -4.19 6.61 -9.90
N THR A 235 -3.64 7.80 -10.10
CA THR A 235 -2.24 8.11 -9.78
C THR A 235 -2.22 9.13 -8.64
N TYR A 236 -1.32 8.92 -7.69
CA TYR A 236 -1.16 9.75 -6.50
C TYR A 236 0.24 10.34 -6.46
N GLY A 237 0.35 11.55 -5.90
CA GLY A 237 1.62 12.22 -5.66
C GLY A 237 1.78 12.53 -4.17
N ILE A 238 3.01 12.41 -3.69
CA ILE A 238 3.45 13.01 -2.44
C ILE A 238 4.75 13.77 -2.67
N VAL A 239 4.79 14.99 -2.15
CA VAL A 239 6.02 15.81 -2.06
C VAL A 239 6.27 16.13 -0.60
N ILE A 240 7.51 15.95 -0.14
CA ILE A 240 7.93 16.28 1.22
C ILE A 240 9.14 17.20 1.12
N ASP A 241 9.04 18.39 1.71
CA ASP A 241 10.18 19.25 1.98
C ASP A 241 10.43 19.31 3.51
N ARG A 242 11.46 20.04 3.94
CA ARG A 242 11.81 20.14 5.36
C ARG A 242 10.75 20.84 6.23
N GLU A 243 9.80 21.55 5.64
CA GLU A 243 8.79 22.33 6.34
C GLU A 243 7.44 21.60 6.38
N ARG A 244 7.07 20.91 5.29
CA ARG A 244 5.75 20.27 5.16
C ARG A 244 5.72 19.13 4.14
N ALA A 245 4.61 18.41 4.13
CA ALA A 245 4.25 17.51 3.06
C ALA A 245 3.10 18.08 2.20
N TYR A 246 2.93 17.49 1.02
CA TYR A 246 1.86 17.72 0.09
C TYR A 246 1.39 16.36 -0.40
N VAL A 247 0.10 16.05 -0.23
CA VAL A 247 -0.47 14.77 -0.66
C VAL A 247 -1.65 15.02 -1.60
N TYR A 248 -1.70 14.31 -2.71
CA TYR A 248 -2.71 14.58 -3.73
C TYR A 248 -2.96 13.41 -4.68
N ALA A 249 -4.16 13.38 -5.27
CA ALA A 249 -4.43 12.62 -6.47
C ALA A 249 -4.08 13.48 -7.70
N LEU A 250 -3.51 12.87 -8.74
CA LEU A 250 -3.30 13.57 -10.01
C LEU A 250 -4.66 13.88 -10.66
N ALA A 251 -4.75 15.05 -11.30
CA ALA A 251 -5.97 15.52 -11.95
C ALA A 251 -6.29 14.81 -13.28
N ALA A 252 -5.43 13.89 -13.73
CA ALA A 252 -5.56 13.12 -14.95
C ALA A 252 -5.69 11.62 -14.65
N THR A 253 -6.35 10.89 -15.54
CA THR A 253 -6.49 9.43 -15.47
C THR A 253 -5.15 8.74 -15.73
N VAL A 254 -5.02 7.49 -15.25
CA VAL A 254 -3.79 6.69 -15.48
C VAL A 254 -3.42 6.62 -16.98
N PRO A 255 -4.35 6.32 -17.93
CA PRO A 255 -4.00 6.27 -19.34
C PRO A 255 -3.54 7.60 -19.93
N GLU A 256 -4.08 8.72 -19.45
CA GLU A 256 -3.65 10.06 -19.91
C GLU A 256 -2.23 10.36 -19.45
N VAL A 257 -1.93 10.12 -18.16
CA VAL A 257 -0.59 10.32 -17.59
C VAL A 257 0.43 9.43 -18.28
N ASP A 258 0.12 8.14 -18.46
CA ASP A 258 0.99 7.18 -19.14
C ASP A 258 1.20 7.53 -20.62
N GLY A 259 0.15 8.01 -21.30
CA GLY A 259 0.22 8.46 -22.69
C GLY A 259 1.16 9.66 -22.88
N ILE A 260 1.08 10.66 -21.99
CA ILE A 260 1.97 11.82 -22.00
C ILE A 260 3.41 11.37 -21.68
N ALA A 261 3.60 10.54 -20.66
CA ALA A 261 4.93 10.01 -20.30
C ALA A 261 5.57 9.21 -21.44
N ALA A 262 4.79 8.39 -22.16
CA ALA A 262 5.25 7.65 -23.33
C ALA A 262 5.65 8.57 -24.49
N LYS A 263 4.92 9.66 -24.71
CA LYS A 263 5.24 10.69 -25.71
C LYS A 263 6.59 11.35 -25.40
N VAL A 264 6.79 11.78 -24.16
CA VAL A 264 8.06 12.37 -23.70
C VAL A 264 9.19 11.36 -23.82
N ARG A 265 9.01 10.12 -23.35
CA ARG A 265 10.00 9.04 -23.47
C ARG A 265 10.38 8.79 -24.93
N THR A 266 9.43 8.81 -25.84
CA THR A 266 9.71 8.61 -27.27
C THR A 266 10.50 9.76 -27.84
N SER A 267 10.22 11.00 -27.44
CA SER A 267 10.92 12.20 -27.91
C SER A 267 12.40 12.29 -27.51
N ILE A 268 12.84 11.48 -26.53
CA ILE A 268 14.25 11.40 -26.10
C ILE A 268 14.97 10.15 -26.61
N ARG A 269 14.28 9.26 -27.36
CA ARG A 269 14.90 8.07 -27.95
C ARG A 269 15.62 8.43 -29.24
N ASN A 270 16.91 8.11 -29.32
CA ASN A 270 17.70 8.27 -30.52
C ASN A 270 17.77 6.93 -31.29
N ASP A 271 16.70 6.61 -32.02
CA ASP A 271 16.57 5.35 -32.78
C ASP A 271 16.72 5.51 -34.30
N SER A 272 16.82 6.74 -34.80
CA SER A 272 16.73 7.06 -36.23
C SER A 272 18.00 7.65 -36.86
N GLY A 273 19.08 7.81 -36.09
CA GLY A 273 20.33 8.40 -36.60
C GLY A 273 20.24 9.92 -36.86
N SER A 274 19.11 10.55 -36.54
CA SER A 274 18.90 11.99 -36.46
C SER A 274 18.49 12.37 -35.04
N LEU A 275 18.87 13.57 -34.57
CA LEU A 275 18.46 14.09 -33.26
C LEU A 275 16.92 14.12 -33.19
N PRO A 276 16.28 13.34 -32.29
CA PRO A 276 14.84 13.37 -32.12
C PRO A 276 14.42 14.77 -31.63
N PHE A 277 13.29 15.29 -32.13
CA PHE A 277 12.71 16.52 -31.60
C PHE A 277 12.14 16.23 -30.21
N PHE A 278 12.72 16.89 -29.21
CA PHE A 278 12.23 16.80 -27.84
C PHE A 278 10.86 17.50 -27.70
N ASP A 279 9.87 16.80 -27.15
CA ASP A 279 8.51 17.32 -27.01
C ASP A 279 8.37 18.14 -25.73
N VAL A 280 8.87 19.38 -25.80
CA VAL A 280 8.86 20.36 -24.70
C VAL A 280 7.45 20.56 -24.12
N PRO A 281 6.37 20.75 -24.93
CA PRO A 281 5.03 20.89 -24.39
C PRO A 281 4.57 19.66 -23.60
N ALA A 282 4.81 18.44 -24.11
CA ALA A 282 4.43 17.23 -23.40
C ALA A 282 5.20 17.05 -22.08
N ALA A 283 6.50 17.38 -22.07
CA ALA A 283 7.33 17.34 -20.88
C ALA A 283 6.85 18.34 -19.81
N PHE A 284 6.46 19.54 -20.23
CA PHE A 284 5.87 20.54 -19.34
C PHE A 284 4.50 20.14 -18.81
N THR A 285 3.62 19.61 -19.66
CA THR A 285 2.31 19.08 -19.22
C THR A 285 2.50 17.97 -18.20
N LEU A 286 3.44 17.06 -18.41
CA LEU A 286 3.73 15.98 -17.48
C LEU A 286 4.25 16.51 -16.13
N PHE A 287 5.14 17.50 -16.15
CA PHE A 287 5.61 18.17 -14.94
C PHE A 287 4.44 18.75 -14.15
N LYS A 288 3.56 19.53 -14.78
CA LYS A 288 2.42 20.16 -14.10
C LYS A 288 1.47 19.14 -13.48
N LEU A 289 1.23 18.02 -14.18
CA LEU A 289 0.42 16.92 -13.65
C LEU A 289 1.07 16.27 -12.43
N ILE A 290 2.36 15.93 -12.51
CA ILE A 290 3.10 15.28 -11.43
C ILE A 290 3.27 16.20 -10.23
N ALA A 291 3.57 17.47 -10.46
CA ALA A 291 3.83 18.46 -9.42
C ALA A 291 2.55 18.84 -8.67
N GLY A 292 1.42 18.94 -9.38
CA GLY A 292 0.12 19.24 -8.79
C GLY A 292 0.18 20.46 -7.84
N PRO A 293 -0.42 20.39 -6.64
CA PRO A 293 -0.40 21.49 -5.68
C PRO A 293 0.99 21.75 -5.06
N ALA A 294 1.94 20.82 -5.22
CA ALA A 294 3.30 20.93 -4.69
C ALA A 294 4.27 21.64 -5.65
N GLU A 295 3.78 22.10 -6.81
CA GLU A 295 4.61 22.81 -7.80
C GLU A 295 5.49 23.93 -7.20
N PRO A 296 4.99 24.82 -6.32
CA PRO A 296 5.85 25.86 -5.74
C PRO A 296 7.02 25.29 -4.91
N ALA A 297 6.81 24.17 -4.22
CA ALA A 297 7.86 23.52 -3.43
C ALA A 297 8.92 22.88 -4.34
N LEU A 298 8.49 22.21 -5.41
CA LEU A 298 9.39 21.60 -6.39
C LEU A 298 10.19 22.62 -7.18
N LEU A 299 9.60 23.77 -7.54
CA LEU A 299 10.30 24.85 -8.24
C LEU A 299 11.31 25.59 -7.35
N LYS A 300 11.10 25.58 -6.03
CA LYS A 300 12.02 26.19 -5.05
C LYS A 300 13.16 25.25 -4.65
N ALA A 301 13.01 23.94 -4.88
CA ALA A 301 14.00 22.96 -4.49
C ALA A 301 15.27 23.05 -5.34
N ASP A 302 16.43 23.02 -4.69
CA ASP A 302 17.74 22.95 -5.34
C ASP A 302 18.01 21.54 -5.90
N ALA A 303 17.44 20.51 -5.25
CA ALA A 303 17.53 19.13 -5.67
C ALA A 303 16.27 18.35 -5.29
N ILE A 304 15.90 17.38 -6.14
CA ILE A 304 14.71 16.55 -5.94
C ILE A 304 15.14 15.08 -5.85
N VAL A 305 14.87 14.46 -4.70
CA VAL A 305 15.02 13.02 -4.49
C VAL A 305 13.76 12.34 -5.02
N VAL A 306 13.87 11.64 -6.14
CA VAL A 306 12.75 10.97 -6.78
C VAL A 306 12.70 9.51 -6.35
N ASP A 307 11.56 9.06 -5.83
CA ASP A 307 11.20 7.64 -5.71
C ASP A 307 10.40 7.24 -6.97
N PRO A 308 11.04 6.61 -7.96
CA PRO A 308 10.43 6.37 -9.25
C PRO A 308 9.41 5.24 -9.16
N SER A 309 8.15 5.57 -9.38
CA SER A 309 7.12 4.60 -9.73
C SER A 309 6.11 5.25 -10.68
N GLY A 310 5.19 4.46 -11.23
CA GLY A 310 4.17 5.03 -12.12
C GLY A 310 4.77 5.53 -13.45
N PRO A 311 4.49 6.78 -13.87
CA PRO A 311 5.02 7.33 -15.12
C PRO A 311 6.53 7.58 -15.09
N LEU A 312 7.13 7.71 -13.90
CA LEU A 312 8.56 7.97 -13.73
C LEU A 312 9.40 6.68 -13.65
N GLU A 313 8.75 5.51 -13.58
CA GLU A 313 9.43 4.20 -13.58
C GLU A 313 10.29 4.01 -14.84
N ASN A 314 9.83 4.55 -15.96
CA ASN A 314 10.47 4.45 -17.26
C ASN A 314 10.83 5.84 -17.85
N LEU A 315 10.80 6.91 -17.07
CA LEU A 315 11.10 8.24 -17.57
C LEU A 315 12.01 8.97 -16.57
N PRO A 316 13.25 9.34 -16.95
CA PRO A 316 14.11 10.10 -16.05
C PRO A 316 13.45 11.44 -15.71
N ALA A 317 13.27 11.74 -14.42
CA ALA A 317 12.60 12.98 -14.00
C ALA A 317 13.30 14.25 -14.49
N GLY A 318 14.62 14.20 -14.75
CA GLY A 318 15.38 15.33 -15.28
C GLY A 318 15.02 15.76 -16.70
N VAL A 319 14.16 15.02 -17.41
CA VAL A 319 13.62 15.43 -18.72
C VAL A 319 12.35 16.27 -18.59
N LEU A 320 11.81 16.43 -17.38
CA LEU A 320 10.63 17.26 -17.17
C LEU A 320 10.98 18.74 -17.37
N VAL A 321 10.08 19.47 -18.01
CA VAL A 321 10.24 20.91 -18.25
C VAL A 321 9.40 21.65 -17.21
N THR A 322 10.03 22.58 -16.51
CA THR A 322 9.38 23.35 -15.43
C THR A 322 8.90 24.72 -15.88
N ASP A 323 9.43 25.24 -16.98
CA ASP A 323 9.05 26.51 -17.58
C ASP A 323 9.21 26.43 -19.11
N LEU A 324 8.15 26.80 -19.83
CA LEU A 324 8.16 26.86 -21.30
C LEU A 324 8.99 28.02 -21.85
N ALA A 325 9.16 29.10 -21.07
CA ALA A 325 9.95 30.27 -21.49
C ALA A 325 11.47 30.06 -21.37
N SER A 326 11.89 28.99 -20.69
CA SER A 326 13.29 28.66 -20.42
C SER A 326 13.91 27.69 -21.44
N VAL A 327 13.19 27.35 -22.53
CA VAL A 327 13.61 26.37 -23.57
C VAL A 327 13.68 26.99 -24.96
#